data_AF-T5A144-F1
#
_entry.id   AF-T5A144-F1
#
_cell.length_a   1.000
_cell.length_b   1.000
_cell.length_c   1.000
_cell.angle_alpha   90.00
_cell.angle_beta   90.00
_cell.angle_gamma   90.00
#
_symmetry.space_group_name_H-M   'P 1'
#
loop_
_entity.id
_entity.type
_entity.pdbx_description
1 polymer ?
#
loop_
_entity_poly.entity_id
_entity_poly.type
_entity_poly.pdbx_seq_one_letter_code
_entity_poly.pdbx_strand_id
1 'polypeptide(L)' 'MRRSLKTRLATYKIPQTMKVVDQIPRNAMGKINKKQLVLAVFADEFSGDES' A
#
# COMPACT_ATOMS: atom_id res chain seq x y z
N MET A 1 -4.25 -6.62 -12.44
CA MET A 1 -3.45 -7.07 -11.28
C MET A 1 -4.23 -7.95 -10.28
N ARG A 2 -5.42 -7.56 -9.80
CA ARG A 2 -6.14 -8.35 -8.76
C ARG A 2 -6.52 -9.78 -9.19
N ARG A 3 -6.92 -9.98 -10.45
CA ARG A 3 -7.28 -11.31 -11.00
C ARG A 3 -6.11 -12.30 -10.98
N SER A 4 -4.89 -11.84 -11.24
CA SER A 4 -3.70 -12.71 -11.23
C SER A 4 -3.26 -13.12 -9.82
N LEU A 5 -3.69 -12.39 -8.78
CA LEU A 5 -3.43 -12.77 -7.39
C LEU A 5 -4.37 -13.89 -6.90
N LYS A 6 -5.58 -14.01 -7.47
CA LYS A 6 -6.57 -15.02 -7.06
C LYS A 6 -6.11 -16.46 -7.23
N THR A 7 -5.19 -16.71 -8.16
CA THR A 7 -4.63 -18.06 -8.40
C THR A 7 -3.41 -18.36 -7.53
N ARG A 8 -2.88 -17.35 -6.81
CA ARG A 8 -1.63 -17.46 -6.03
C ARG A 8 -1.83 -17.22 -4.53
N LEU A 9 -2.92 -16.60 -4.13
CA LEU A 9 -3.22 -16.22 -2.76
C LEU A 9 -4.64 -16.64 -2.38
N ALA A 10 -4.83 -17.03 -1.12
CA ALA A 10 -6.16 -17.19 -0.55
C ALA A 10 -6.93 -15.85 -0.62
N THR A 11 -8.24 -15.90 -0.85
CA THR A 11 -9.08 -14.73 -1.15
C THR A 11 -8.93 -13.59 -0.12
N TYR A 12 -8.83 -13.91 1.17
CA TYR A 12 -8.70 -12.92 2.25
C TYR A 12 -7.34 -12.20 2.29
N LYS A 13 -6.31 -12.72 1.59
CA LYS A 13 -4.98 -12.09 1.49
C LYS A 13 -4.87 -11.14 0.30
N ILE A 14 -5.92 -11.03 -0.52
CA ILE A 14 -5.91 -10.15 -1.68
C ILE A 14 -6.22 -8.73 -1.21
N PRO A 15 -5.33 -7.74 -1.45
CA PRO A 15 -5.57 -6.36 -1.04
C PRO A 15 -6.89 -5.82 -1.58
N GLN A 16 -7.59 -5.05 -0.76
CA GLN A 16 -8.80 -4.33 -1.14
C GLN A 16 -8.44 -3.08 -1.94
N THR A 17 -7.46 -2.30 -1.46
CA THR A 17 -6.96 -1.09 -2.13
C THR A 17 -5.54 -1.31 -2.65
N MET A 18 -5.25 -0.79 -3.85
CA MET A 18 -3.90 -0.73 -4.42
C MET A 18 -3.71 0.60 -5.14
N LYS A 19 -2.63 1.30 -4.83
CA LYS A 19 -2.23 2.54 -5.51
C LYS A 19 -1.01 2.31 -6.37
N VAL A 20 -1.07 2.81 -7.60
CA VAL A 20 0.09 2.87 -8.49
C VAL A 20 0.75 4.22 -8.26
N VAL A 21 2.05 4.21 -8.02
CA VAL A 21 2.87 5.41 -7.80
C VAL A 21 4.07 5.34 -8.73
N ASP A 22 4.54 6.49 -9.18
CA ASP A 22 5.70 6.55 -10.10
C ASP A 22 6.98 6.07 -9.41
N GLN A 23 7.13 6.36 -8.12
CA GLN A 23 8.26 5.90 -7.32
C GLN A 23 7.87 5.63 -5.86
N ILE A 24 8.55 4.65 -5.27
CA ILE A 24 8.44 4.37 -3.84
C ILE A 24 9.50 5.21 -3.11
N PRO A 25 9.13 6.13 -2.21
CA PRO A 25 10.10 6.92 -1.46
C PRO A 25 11.01 6.02 -0.62
N ARG A 26 12.32 6.32 -0.70
CA ARG A 26 13.39 5.59 -0.01
C ARG A 26 14.24 6.57 0.77
N ASN A 27 14.88 6.10 1.83
CA ASN A 27 15.86 6.88 2.57
C ASN A 27 17.19 6.99 1.80
N ALA A 28 18.15 7.74 2.35
CA ALA A 28 19.48 7.94 1.75
C ALA A 28 20.26 6.64 1.50
N MET A 29 19.92 5.55 2.19
CA MET A 29 20.51 4.21 2.02
C MET A 29 19.67 3.31 1.07
N GLY A 30 18.67 3.88 0.39
CA GLY A 30 17.79 3.14 -0.52
C GLY A 30 16.76 2.23 0.16
N LYS A 31 16.62 2.28 1.48
CA LYS A 31 15.65 1.46 2.24
C LYS A 31 14.27 2.13 2.26
N ILE A 32 13.22 1.31 2.33
CA ILE A 32 11.84 1.77 2.45
C ILE A 32 11.46 1.84 3.93
N ASN A 33 10.98 3.00 4.38
CA ASN A 33 10.32 3.14 5.67
C ASN A 33 8.82 2.94 5.51
N LYS A 34 8.31 1.78 5.94
CA LYS A 34 6.89 1.42 5.77
C LYS A 34 5.93 2.41 6.46
N LYS A 35 6.28 2.93 7.64
CA LYS A 35 5.41 3.87 8.37
C LYS A 35 5.24 5.18 7.59
N GLN A 36 6.35 5.74 7.12
CA GLN A 36 6.32 6.96 6.29
C GLN A 36 5.67 6.70 4.93
N LEU A 37 5.88 5.52 4.34
CA LEU A 37 5.25 5.15 3.08
C LEU A 37 3.73 5.11 3.17
N VAL A 38 3.19 4.55 4.26
CA VAL A 38 1.74 4.52 4.50
C VAL A 38 1.19 5.95 4.57
N LEU A 39 1.83 6.83 5.35
CA LEU A 39 1.41 8.24 5.44
C LEU A 39 1.52 8.96 4.10
N ALA A 40 2.59 8.74 3.34
CA ALA A 40 2.81 9.45 2.07
C ALA A 40 1.86 9.01 0.94
N VAL A 41 1.39 7.76 0.94
CA VAL A 41 0.60 7.19 -0.17
C VAL A 41 -0.88 7.02 0.21
N PHE A 42 -1.20 6.85 1.49
CA PHE A 42 -2.53 6.51 1.98
C PHE A 42 -3.09 7.50 3.01
N ALA A 43 -2.49 8.69 3.21
CA ALA A 43 -2.97 9.69 4.18
C ALA A 43 -4.50 9.87 4.19
N ASP A 44 -5.10 10.06 3.02
CA ASP A 44 -6.54 10.36 2.89
C ASP A 44 -7.46 9.17 3.22
N GLU A 45 -6.95 7.94 3.20
CA GLU A 45 -7.75 6.73 3.50
C GLU A 45 -7.83 6.44 5.00
N PHE A 46 -6.94 7.02 5.81
CA PHE A 46 -6.96 6.87 7.26
C PHE A 46 -7.67 8.01 7.99
N SER A 47 -8.17 9.02 7.26
CA SER A 47 -8.88 10.17 7.83
C SER A 47 -10.36 9.91 8.15
N GLY A 48 -10.85 8.68 7.98
CA GLY A 48 -12.29 8.38 7.98
C GLY A 48 -12.85 7.50 9.12
N ASP A 49 -12.01 7.02 10.05
CA ASP A 49 -12.43 6.04 11.08
C ASP A 49 -12.21 6.53 12.53
N GLU A 50 -12.21 7.84 12.77
CA GLU A 50 -12.24 8.43 14.12
C GLU A 50 -13.34 9.51 14.20
N SER A 51 -14.61 9.09 14.05
CA SER A 51 -15.79 9.88 14.42
C SER A 51 -16.93 8.97 14.87
#